data_AF-A0A7S0MHF1-F1
#
_entry.id   AF-A0A7S0MHF1-F1
#
_cell.length_a   1.000
_cell.length_b   1.000
_cell.length_c   1.000
_cell.angle_alpha   90.00
_cell.angle_beta   90.00
_cell.angle_gamma   90.00
#
_symmetry.space_group_name_H-M   'P 1'
#
loop_
_entity.id
_entity.type
_entity.pdbx_description
1 polymer ?
#
loop_
_entity_poly.entity_id
_entity_poly.type
_entity_poly.pdbx_seq_one_letter_code
_entity_poly.pdbx_strand_id
1 'polypeptide(L)'
;GLVKAGIRAVRLGRPDRIRPELMRFCVDVPPPGRTEVNWSDKMTAIRTAQVVCSTCVGVGSDQLEGISFAGVLLDEASQVTESASLVPLCRGCRQLVLVGDQCQLPPTVASQAAVAVGAGEPLFNRLISLGVAPLLLDTQYRMHPAISQFPCDLFYAGRLQDGISAAARPAPAGFAWPRP
;
A
#
# COMPACT_ATOMS: atom_id res chain seq x y z
N GLY A 1 -13.59 -0.42 -5.27
CA GLY A 1 -12.78 -1.63 -5.50
C GLY A 1 -13.48 -2.81 -4.90
N LEU A 2 -13.02 -3.27 -3.73
CA LEU A 2 -13.45 -4.54 -3.11
C LEU A 2 -14.96 -4.65 -2.86
N VAL A 3 -15.54 -3.69 -2.12
CA VAL A 3 -16.96 -3.75 -1.74
C VAL A 3 -17.89 -3.60 -2.95
N LYS A 4 -17.51 -2.77 -3.94
CA LYS A 4 -18.23 -2.66 -5.21
C LYS A 4 -18.19 -3.97 -6.02
N ALA A 5 -17.18 -4.80 -5.80
CA ALA A 5 -17.05 -6.15 -6.37
C ALA A 5 -17.69 -7.24 -5.49
N GLY A 6 -18.46 -6.87 -4.46
CA GLY A 6 -19.12 -7.83 -3.56
C GLY A 6 -18.21 -8.50 -2.55
N ILE A 7 -16.96 -8.04 -2.40
CA ILE A 7 -15.99 -8.63 -1.46
C ILE A 7 -16.27 -8.09 -0.05
N ARG A 8 -16.42 -9.00 0.91
CA ARG A 8 -16.53 -8.66 2.33
C ARG A 8 -15.16 -8.27 2.87
N ALA A 9 -14.95 -6.97 3.05
CA ALA A 9 -13.70 -6.41 3.56
C ALA A 9 -13.91 -5.71 4.90
N VAL A 10 -12.94 -5.88 5.81
CA VAL A 10 -12.89 -5.18 7.10
C VAL A 10 -11.58 -4.42 7.24
N ARG A 11 -11.58 -3.35 8.03
CA ARG A 11 -10.41 -2.53 8.34
C ARG A 11 -10.12 -2.62 9.84
N LEU A 12 -8.91 -3.04 10.20
CA LEU A 12 -8.40 -2.90 11.56
C LEU A 12 -7.64 -1.58 11.69
N GLY A 13 -7.70 -0.94 12.85
CA GLY A 13 -6.89 0.23 13.15
C GLY A 13 -7.70 1.35 13.79
N ARG A 14 -6.99 2.31 14.35
CA ARG A 14 -7.64 3.34 15.15
C ARG A 14 -8.55 4.23 14.26
N PRO A 15 -9.81 4.46 14.67
CA PRO A 15 -10.76 5.33 13.98
C PRO A 15 -10.21 6.71 13.56
N ASP A 16 -9.39 7.35 14.40
CA ASP A 16 -8.80 8.68 14.13
C ASP A 16 -7.82 8.70 12.97
N ARG A 17 -7.34 7.53 12.53
CA ARG A 17 -6.40 7.36 11.41
C ARG A 17 -7.08 6.84 10.15
N ILE A 18 -8.41 6.73 10.15
CA ILE A 18 -9.19 6.18 9.04
C ILE A 18 -9.99 7.31 8.40
N ARG A 19 -10.01 7.32 7.06
CA ARG A 19 -10.80 8.30 6.31
C ARG A 19 -12.30 8.15 6.62
N PRO A 20 -13.06 9.24 6.75
CA PRO A 20 -14.49 9.19 7.07
C PRO A 20 -15.29 8.22 6.20
N GLU A 21 -15.04 8.17 4.88
CA GLU A 21 -15.78 7.28 3.98
C GLU A 21 -15.52 5.77 4.19
N LEU A 22 -14.44 5.44 4.90
CA LEU A 22 -14.03 4.07 5.20
C LEU A 22 -14.40 3.64 6.63
N MET A 23 -14.90 4.54 7.47
CA MET A 23 -15.21 4.28 8.89
C MET A 23 -16.19 3.14 9.08
N ARG A 24 -17.17 3.00 8.19
CA ARG A 24 -18.14 1.88 8.18
C ARG A 24 -17.53 0.49 8.00
N PHE A 25 -16.28 0.39 7.55
CA PHE A 25 -15.55 -0.87 7.42
C PHE A 25 -14.61 -1.11 8.61
N CYS A 26 -14.44 -0.13 9.49
CA CYS A 26 -13.57 -0.24 10.64
C CYS A 26 -14.23 -1.11 11.72
N VAL A 27 -13.54 -2.16 12.16
CA VAL A 27 -14.05 -3.08 13.19
C VAL A 27 -14.04 -2.48 14.60
N ASP A 28 -13.37 -1.34 14.76
CA ASP A 28 -13.31 -0.56 16.00
C ASP A 28 -14.38 0.56 16.05
N VAL A 29 -15.27 0.63 15.06
CA VAL A 29 -16.38 1.60 15.01
C VAL A 29 -17.72 0.90 15.29
N PRO A 30 -18.55 1.43 16.21
CA PRO A 30 -19.87 0.86 16.46
C PRO A 30 -20.74 0.85 15.20
N PRO A 31 -21.51 -0.23 14.95
CA PRO A 31 -22.45 -0.24 13.85
C PRO A 31 -23.59 0.79 14.09
N PRO A 32 -24.30 1.21 13.02
CA PRO A 32 -25.42 2.15 13.14
C PRO A 32 -26.44 1.68 14.18
N GLY A 33 -26.86 2.59 15.07
CA GLY A 33 -27.82 2.30 16.13
C GLY A 33 -27.22 1.70 17.41
N ARG A 34 -25.88 1.57 17.50
CA ARG A 34 -25.18 1.18 18.72
C ARG A 34 -24.19 2.24 19.17
N THR A 35 -24.00 2.33 20.49
CA THR A 35 -23.05 3.24 21.13
C THR A 35 -21.65 2.64 21.27
N GLU A 36 -21.54 1.31 21.31
CA GLU A 36 -20.29 0.59 21.55
C GLU A 36 -20.12 -0.61 20.62
N VAL A 37 -18.86 -1.03 20.44
CA VAL A 37 -18.50 -2.23 19.68
C VAL A 37 -18.61 -3.45 20.59
N ASN A 38 -19.46 -4.41 20.21
CA ASN A 38 -19.48 -5.71 20.85
C ASN A 38 -18.33 -6.59 20.33
N TRP A 39 -17.57 -7.19 21.24
CA TRP A 39 -16.45 -8.08 20.92
C TRP A 39 -16.84 -9.29 20.05
N SER A 40 -18.01 -9.90 20.29
CA SER A 40 -18.47 -11.04 19.49
C SER A 40 -18.75 -10.65 18.03
N ASP A 41 -19.38 -9.50 17.83
CA ASP A 41 -19.76 -9.00 16.51
C ASP A 41 -18.51 -8.59 15.74
N LYS A 42 -17.57 -7.95 16.44
CA LYS A 42 -16.25 -7.61 15.92
C LYS A 42 -15.51 -8.85 15.44
N MET A 43 -15.43 -9.88 16.28
CA MET A 43 -14.73 -11.12 15.92
C MET A 43 -15.43 -11.87 14.79
N THR A 44 -16.77 -11.83 14.76
CA THR A 44 -17.57 -12.36 13.65
C THR A 44 -17.25 -11.63 12.35
N ALA A 45 -17.17 -10.30 12.36
CA ALA A 45 -16.81 -9.51 11.18
C ALA A 45 -15.41 -9.87 10.67
N ILE A 46 -14.42 -9.98 11.58
CA ILE A 46 -13.03 -10.35 11.21
C ILE A 46 -12.99 -11.76 10.60
N ARG A 47 -13.55 -12.76 11.28
CA ARG A 47 -13.48 -14.18 10.85
C ARG A 47 -14.27 -14.47 9.58
N THR A 48 -15.32 -13.71 9.32
CA THR A 48 -16.15 -13.89 8.13
C THR A 48 -15.70 -13.01 6.96
N ALA A 49 -14.77 -12.07 7.17
CA ALA A 49 -14.23 -11.25 6.09
C ALA A 49 -13.44 -12.10 5.09
N GLN A 50 -13.54 -11.73 3.82
CA GLN A 50 -12.67 -12.27 2.76
C GLN A 50 -11.36 -11.50 2.66
N VAL A 51 -11.37 -10.21 3.02
CA VAL A 51 -10.19 -9.35 3.03
C VAL A 51 -10.11 -8.58 4.34
N VAL A 52 -8.94 -8.63 4.96
CA VAL A 52 -8.62 -7.87 6.16
C VAL A 52 -7.58 -6.81 5.79
N CYS A 53 -7.98 -5.54 5.84
CA CYS A 53 -7.09 -4.41 5.61
C CYS A 53 -6.50 -3.93 6.94
N SER A 54 -5.18 -3.87 7.05
CA SER A 54 -4.49 -3.35 8.23
C SER A 54 -3.17 -2.69 7.82
N THR A 55 -2.53 -1.96 8.74
CA THR A 55 -1.10 -1.63 8.58
C THR A 55 -0.26 -2.86 8.93
N CYS A 56 0.98 -2.93 8.44
CA CYS A 56 1.87 -4.08 8.70
C CYS A 56 1.98 -4.40 10.21
N VAL A 57 2.24 -3.38 11.03
CA VAL A 57 2.29 -3.53 12.50
C VAL A 57 0.92 -3.85 13.09
N GLY A 58 -0.15 -3.28 12.55
CA GLY A 58 -1.52 -3.52 13.02
C GLY A 58 -1.97 -4.98 12.86
N VAL A 59 -1.41 -5.73 11.91
CA VAL A 59 -1.64 -7.19 11.77
C VAL A 59 -1.08 -7.97 12.97
N GLY A 60 -0.14 -7.39 13.71
CA GLY A 60 0.40 -7.96 14.95
C GLY A 60 -0.60 -8.01 16.11
N SER A 61 -1.77 -7.37 16.01
CA SER A 61 -2.74 -7.27 17.09
C SER A 61 -3.28 -8.63 17.58
N ASP A 62 -3.50 -8.74 18.89
CA ASP A 62 -4.14 -9.89 19.55
C ASP A 62 -5.53 -10.20 18.99
N GLN A 63 -6.19 -9.21 18.39
CA GLN A 63 -7.48 -9.42 17.71
C GLN A 63 -7.40 -10.40 16.54
N LEU A 64 -6.20 -10.63 16.00
CA LEU A 64 -5.95 -11.60 14.94
C LEU A 64 -5.30 -12.88 15.45
N GLU A 65 -5.20 -13.08 16.76
CA GLU A 65 -4.68 -14.32 17.35
C GLU A 65 -5.46 -15.54 16.85
N GLY A 66 -4.73 -16.59 16.47
CA GLY A 66 -5.29 -17.80 15.87
C GLY A 66 -5.79 -17.64 14.41
N ILE A 67 -5.71 -16.44 13.81
CA ILE A 67 -6.06 -16.20 12.41
C ILE A 67 -4.79 -16.25 11.55
N SER A 68 -4.84 -17.04 10.47
CA SER A 68 -3.76 -17.13 9.49
C SER A 68 -4.17 -16.52 8.14
N PHE A 69 -3.19 -15.91 7.47
CA PHE A 69 -3.36 -15.28 6.17
C PHE A 69 -2.46 -15.97 5.16
N ALA A 70 -3.01 -16.93 4.41
CA ALA A 70 -2.25 -17.65 3.40
C ALA A 70 -1.80 -16.73 2.24
N GLY A 71 -2.57 -15.68 1.95
CA GLY A 71 -2.23 -14.65 0.96
C GLY A 71 -2.03 -13.30 1.63
N VAL A 72 -0.91 -12.64 1.35
CA VAL A 72 -0.61 -11.29 1.82
C VAL A 72 -0.30 -10.40 0.62
N LEU A 73 -0.97 -9.24 0.56
CA LEU A 73 -0.68 -8.16 -0.38
C LEU A 73 -0.16 -6.97 0.42
N LEU A 74 1.06 -6.53 0.14
CA LEU A 74 1.66 -5.32 0.72
C LEU A 74 1.74 -4.24 -0.35
N ASP A 75 1.05 -3.14 -0.11
CA ASP A 75 1.15 -1.92 -0.90
C ASP A 75 2.22 -1.00 -0.31
N GLU A 76 2.81 -0.15 -1.14
CA GLU A 76 3.95 0.73 -0.78
C GLU A 76 5.12 -0.05 -0.15
N ALA A 77 5.41 -1.25 -0.65
CA ALA A 77 6.37 -2.18 -0.06
C ALA A 77 7.82 -1.66 -0.07
N SER A 78 8.16 -0.70 -0.93
CA SER A 78 9.47 -0.02 -0.92
C SER A 78 9.59 1.06 0.16
N GLN A 79 8.50 1.43 0.84
CA GLN A 79 8.48 2.43 1.92
C GLN A 79 8.29 1.79 3.31
N VAL A 80 8.35 0.46 3.41
CA VAL A 80 8.16 -0.28 4.66
C VAL A 80 9.48 -0.93 5.04
N THR A 81 9.91 -0.79 6.30
CA THR A 81 11.09 -1.50 6.79
C THR A 81 10.89 -3.00 6.67
N GLU A 82 11.96 -3.73 6.38
CA GLU A 82 11.88 -5.18 6.28
C GLU A 82 11.23 -5.81 7.52
N SER A 83 11.64 -5.38 8.72
CA SER A 83 11.07 -5.86 9.99
C SER A 83 9.55 -5.67 10.10
N ALA A 84 9.02 -4.53 9.65
CA ALA A 84 7.58 -4.28 9.66
C ALA A 84 6.86 -5.18 8.65
N SER A 85 7.44 -5.39 7.47
CA SER A 85 6.88 -6.29 6.45
C SER A 85 6.80 -7.74 6.93
N LEU A 86 7.68 -8.18 7.83
CA LEU A 86 7.66 -9.56 8.36
C LEU A 86 6.46 -9.83 9.27
N VAL A 87 5.89 -8.81 9.92
CA VAL A 87 4.75 -8.98 10.85
C VAL A 87 3.56 -9.71 10.20
N PRO A 88 3.03 -9.28 9.03
CA PRO A 88 1.99 -10.02 8.34
C PRO A 88 2.47 -11.35 7.74
N LEU A 89 3.74 -11.46 7.32
CA LEU A 89 4.28 -12.69 6.73
C LEU A 89 4.34 -13.84 7.74
N CYS A 90 4.64 -13.54 9.01
CA CYS A 90 4.68 -14.52 10.10
C CYS A 90 3.29 -15.07 10.47
N ARG A 91 2.19 -14.57 9.89
CA ARG A 91 0.82 -15.05 10.13
C ARG A 91 0.42 -16.19 9.17
N GLY A 92 1.37 -17.07 8.82
CA GLY A 92 1.10 -18.22 7.95
C GLY A 92 1.03 -17.90 6.46
N CYS A 93 1.72 -16.84 6.02
CA CYS A 93 1.81 -16.46 4.62
C CYS A 93 2.42 -17.56 3.77
N ARG A 94 1.72 -17.93 2.68
CA ARG A 94 2.17 -18.90 1.66
C ARG A 94 2.30 -18.28 0.28
N GLN A 95 1.59 -17.18 0.04
CA GLN A 95 1.65 -16.39 -1.18
C GLN A 95 1.77 -14.91 -0.81
N LEU A 96 2.82 -14.27 -1.33
CA LEU A 96 3.12 -12.87 -1.07
C LEU A 96 3.10 -12.10 -2.39
N VAL A 97 2.38 -10.98 -2.40
CA VAL A 97 2.43 -9.98 -3.46
C VAL A 97 2.93 -8.67 -2.85
N LEU A 98 4.05 -8.18 -3.35
CA LEU A 98 4.59 -6.88 -2.96
C LEU A 98 4.38 -5.90 -4.12
N VAL A 99 3.77 -4.76 -3.83
CA VAL A 99 3.60 -3.66 -4.76
C VAL A 99 4.37 -2.47 -4.20
N GLY A 100 5.26 -1.91 -4.99
CA GLY A 100 6.12 -0.81 -4.57
C GLY A 100 6.96 -0.31 -5.73
N ASP A 101 7.76 0.71 -5.44
CA ASP A 101 8.62 1.37 -6.41
C ASP A 101 9.99 1.62 -5.78
N GLN A 102 11.00 0.89 -6.25
CA GLN A 102 12.38 0.99 -5.76
C GLN A 102 13.08 2.29 -6.17
N CYS A 103 12.51 3.05 -7.11
CA CYS A 103 13.02 4.36 -7.55
C CYS A 103 12.46 5.51 -6.70
N GLN A 104 11.51 5.23 -5.78
CA GLN A 104 10.97 6.21 -4.83
C GLN A 104 11.71 6.19 -3.48
N LEU A 105 11.22 7.02 -2.54
CA LEU A 105 11.83 7.16 -1.22
C LEU A 105 11.85 5.84 -0.45
N PRO A 106 12.96 5.52 0.24
CA PRO A 106 13.02 4.39 1.17
C PRO A 106 12.26 4.69 2.48
N PRO A 107 12.04 3.69 3.36
CA PRO A 107 11.49 3.91 4.69
C PRO A 107 12.37 4.86 5.51
N THR A 108 11.74 5.77 6.24
CA THR A 108 12.44 6.67 7.15
C THR A 108 12.86 5.92 8.43
N VAL A 109 14.17 5.74 8.62
CA VAL A 109 14.76 5.20 9.86
C VAL A 109 15.54 6.31 10.56
N ALA A 110 15.14 6.64 11.79
CA ALA A 110 15.72 7.77 12.54
C ALA A 110 17.20 7.57 12.91
N SER A 111 17.61 6.33 13.17
CA SER A 111 18.97 6.00 13.56
C SER A 111 19.86 5.77 12.34
N GLN A 112 20.83 6.64 12.13
CA GLN A 112 21.84 6.49 11.07
C GLN A 112 22.71 5.24 11.29
N ALA A 113 23.00 4.88 12.54
CA ALA A 113 23.72 3.65 12.86
C ALA A 113 22.92 2.39 12.43
N ALA A 114 21.58 2.42 12.57
CA ALA A 114 20.73 1.33 12.11
C ALA A 114 20.68 1.25 10.57
N VAL A 115 20.62 2.39 9.89
CA VAL A 115 20.71 2.45 8.41
C VAL A 115 22.04 1.88 7.92
N ALA A 116 23.14 2.21 8.58
CA ALA A 116 24.48 1.72 8.23
C ALA A 116 24.61 0.18 8.31
N VAL A 117 23.77 -0.49 9.11
CA VAL A 117 23.72 -1.95 9.21
C VAL A 117 22.56 -2.57 8.42
N GLY A 118 21.92 -1.81 7.53
CA GLY A 118 20.90 -2.31 6.59
C GLY A 118 19.45 -2.17 7.05
N ALA A 119 19.15 -1.58 8.22
CA ALA A 119 17.77 -1.46 8.70
C ALA A 119 16.86 -0.57 7.82
N GLY A 120 17.46 0.23 6.94
CA GLY A 120 16.75 1.07 5.97
C GLY A 120 16.41 0.35 4.66
N GLU A 121 16.86 -0.89 4.46
CA GLU A 121 16.55 -1.66 3.25
C GLU A 121 15.16 -2.32 3.36
N PRO A 122 14.22 -2.02 2.45
CA PRO A 122 12.95 -2.73 2.37
C PRO A 122 13.13 -4.16 1.88
N LEU A 123 12.25 -5.07 2.33
CA LEU A 123 12.18 -6.43 1.78
C LEU A 123 12.01 -6.43 0.25
N PHE A 124 11.24 -5.48 -0.27
CA PHE A 124 11.03 -5.31 -1.72
C PHE A 124 12.36 -5.14 -2.47
N ASN A 125 13.19 -4.19 -2.03
CA ASN A 125 14.49 -3.91 -2.64
C ASN A 125 15.45 -5.10 -2.47
N ARG A 126 15.47 -5.70 -1.26
CA ARG A 126 16.32 -6.87 -1.00
C ARG A 126 16.01 -8.04 -1.93
N LEU A 127 14.74 -8.33 -2.19
CA LEU A 127 14.34 -9.39 -3.12
C LEU A 127 14.77 -9.10 -4.56
N ILE A 128 14.66 -7.85 -5.00
CA ILE A 128 15.15 -7.42 -6.32
C ILE A 128 16.67 -7.64 -6.41
N SER A 129 17.43 -7.23 -5.40
CA SER A 129 18.88 -7.43 -5.32
C SER A 129 19.28 -8.91 -5.32
N LEU A 130 18.42 -9.80 -4.81
CA LEU A 130 18.58 -11.25 -4.84
C LEU A 130 18.13 -11.91 -6.16
N GLY A 131 17.71 -11.13 -7.15
CA GLY A 131 17.38 -11.61 -8.49
C GLY A 131 15.89 -11.87 -8.72
N VAL A 132 15.00 -11.49 -7.79
CA VAL A 132 13.55 -11.54 -8.04
C VAL A 132 13.17 -10.38 -8.96
N ALA A 133 12.93 -10.68 -10.24
CA ALA A 133 12.56 -9.67 -11.23
C ALA A 133 11.17 -9.07 -10.94
N PRO A 134 11.05 -7.75 -10.72
CA PRO A 134 9.75 -7.11 -10.53
C PRO A 134 9.00 -7.00 -11.86
N LEU A 135 7.68 -7.13 -11.80
CA LEU A 135 6.80 -6.80 -12.92
C LEU A 135 6.55 -5.29 -12.93
N LEU A 136 7.03 -4.61 -13.98
CA LEU A 136 6.79 -3.17 -14.15
C LEU A 136 5.35 -2.93 -14.62
N LEU A 137 4.60 -2.10 -13.88
CA LEU A 137 3.39 -1.47 -14.39
C LEU A 137 3.80 -0.30 -15.27
N ASP A 138 3.79 -0.51 -16.58
CA ASP A 138 4.49 0.32 -17.55
C ASP A 138 3.64 1.45 -18.14
N THR A 139 2.43 1.70 -17.64
CA THR A 139 1.56 2.76 -18.16
C THR A 139 1.15 3.73 -17.05
N GLN A 140 1.46 5.02 -17.22
CA GLN A 140 1.12 6.08 -16.28
C GLN A 140 -0.11 6.88 -16.73
N TYR A 141 -0.96 7.29 -15.78
CA TYR A 141 -2.22 8.02 -16.06
C TYR A 141 -2.29 9.40 -15.36
N ARG A 142 -1.17 9.86 -14.80
CA ARG A 142 -1.12 11.06 -13.95
C ARG A 142 -0.59 12.28 -14.70
N MET A 143 0.62 12.19 -15.24
CA MET A 143 1.39 13.29 -15.80
C MET A 143 0.98 13.57 -17.25
N HIS A 144 1.18 14.81 -17.69
CA HIS A 144 1.22 15.16 -19.11
C HIS A 144 2.44 14.50 -19.77
N PRO A 145 2.38 14.03 -21.03
CA PRO A 145 3.52 13.37 -21.72
C PRO A 145 4.87 14.12 -21.63
N ALA A 146 4.84 15.45 -21.83
CA ALA A 146 6.04 16.27 -21.70
C ALA A 146 6.68 16.27 -20.28
N ILE A 147 5.89 16.00 -19.23
CA ILE A 147 6.38 15.93 -17.84
C ILE A 147 6.87 14.50 -17.53
N SER A 148 6.19 13.47 -18.02
CA SER A 148 6.56 12.06 -17.76
C SER A 148 7.80 11.62 -18.52
N GLN A 149 8.16 12.29 -19.62
CA GLN A 149 9.34 11.94 -20.42
C GLN A 149 10.62 11.85 -19.59
N PHE A 150 10.93 12.90 -18.81
CA PHE A 150 12.15 12.93 -18.00
C PHE A 150 12.24 11.79 -16.96
N PRO A 151 11.25 11.56 -16.07
CA PRO A 151 11.32 10.44 -15.14
C PRO A 151 11.28 9.08 -15.84
N CYS A 152 10.59 8.95 -16.98
CA CYS A 152 10.59 7.74 -17.80
C CYS A 152 12.01 7.35 -18.23
N ASP A 153 12.74 8.30 -18.81
CA ASP A 153 14.10 8.07 -19.30
C ASP A 153 15.08 7.84 -18.15
N LEU A 154 15.00 8.65 -17.09
CA LEU A 154 15.97 8.63 -15.99
C LEU A 154 15.82 7.41 -15.08
N PHE A 155 14.59 7.05 -14.70
CA PHE A 155 14.35 6.01 -13.68
C PHE A 155 13.85 4.69 -14.26
N TYR A 156 13.19 4.72 -15.41
CA TYR A 156 12.50 3.55 -15.97
C TYR A 156 13.05 3.12 -17.33
N ALA A 157 14.23 3.61 -17.71
CA ALA A 157 14.92 3.25 -18.97
C ALA A 157 14.04 3.42 -20.22
N GLY A 158 13.19 4.44 -20.25
CA GLY A 158 12.30 4.71 -21.38
C GLY A 158 11.12 3.75 -21.51
N ARG A 159 10.84 2.91 -20.50
CA ARG A 159 9.82 1.85 -20.57
C ARG A 159 8.41 2.30 -20.16
N LEU A 160 8.26 3.48 -19.56
CA LEU A 160 6.97 3.99 -19.12
C LEU A 160 6.22 4.63 -20.30
N GLN A 161 4.96 4.25 -20.47
CA GLN A 161 4.03 4.72 -21.50
C GLN A 161 3.01 5.67 -20.89
N ASP A 162 2.50 6.60 -21.69
CA ASP A 162 1.44 7.51 -21.27
C ASP A 162 0.05 6.94 -21.65
N GLY A 163 -0.73 6.56 -20.64
CA GLY A 163 -2.13 6.17 -20.81
C GLY A 163 -3.10 7.36 -20.92
N ILE A 164 -2.57 8.58 -21.00
CA ILE A 164 -3.33 9.82 -21.07
C ILE A 164 -2.74 10.77 -22.11
N SER A 165 -3.62 11.43 -22.87
CA SER A 165 -3.18 12.40 -23.88
C SER A 165 -2.85 13.76 -23.26
N ALA A 166 -2.04 14.54 -23.99
CA ALA A 166 -1.76 15.93 -23.68
C ALA A 166 -3.05 16.76 -23.46
N ALA A 167 -4.07 16.52 -24.29
CA ALA A 167 -5.35 17.22 -24.21
C ALA A 167 -6.11 16.97 -22.89
N ALA A 168 -5.92 15.82 -22.24
CA ALA A 168 -6.54 15.50 -20.96
C ALA A 168 -5.74 16.03 -19.74
N ARG A 169 -4.59 16.66 -19.99
CA ARG A 169 -3.75 17.37 -19.01
C ARG A 169 -3.35 18.75 -19.54
N PRO A 170 -4.33 19.62 -19.84
CA PRO A 170 -4.02 20.94 -20.39
C PRO A 170 -3.16 21.74 -19.41
N ALA A 171 -2.31 22.60 -19.95
CA ALA A 171 -1.52 23.50 -19.13
C ALA A 171 -2.44 24.40 -18.28
N PRO A 172 -2.08 24.69 -17.01
CA PRO A 172 -2.86 25.60 -16.18
C PRO A 172 -3.07 26.95 -16.85
N ALA A 173 -4.29 27.47 -16.77
CA ALA A 173 -4.64 28.78 -17.31
C ALA A 173 -3.92 29.92 -16.56
N GLY A 174 -3.79 31.08 -17.22
CA GLY A 174 -3.22 32.28 -16.60
C GLY A 174 -1.70 32.38 -16.63
N PHE A 175 -1.02 31.46 -17.32
CA PHE A 175 0.44 31.50 -17.52
C PHE A 175 0.78 31.20 -18.98
N ALA A 176 1.67 32.00 -19.57
CA ALA A 176 2.20 31.77 -20.90
C ALA A 176 3.35 30.75 -20.81
N TRP A 177 3.00 29.47 -20.81
CA TRP A 177 3.99 28.40 -20.77
C TRP A 177 4.92 28.48 -21.98
N PRO A 178 6.25 28.44 -21.79
CA PRO A 178 7.16 28.27 -22.91
C PRO A 178 6.79 26.98 -23.64
N ARG A 179 6.74 27.03 -24.97
CA ARG A 179 6.37 25.84 -25.75
C ARG A 179 7.42 24.75 -25.51
N PRO A 180 7.00 23.51 -25.21
CA PRO A 180 7.92 22.37 -25.20
C PRO A 180 8.51 22.14 -26.59
#